data_AF-A0A969FVN3-F1
#
_entry.id   AF-A0A969FVN3-F1
#
_cell.length_a   1.000
_cell.length_b   1.000
_cell.length_c   1.000
_cell.angle_alpha   90.00
_cell.angle_beta   90.00
_cell.angle_gamma   90.00
#
_symmetry.space_group_name_H-M   'P 1'
#
loop_
_entity.id
_entity.type
_entity.pdbx_description
1 polymer ?
#
loop_
_entity_poly.entity_id
_entity_poly.type
_entity_poly.pdbx_seq_one_letter_code
_entity_poly.pdbx_strand_id
1 'polypeptide(L)'
;MVRQRRIAALVTLLVILAGLWGGIAGLRAQETGFIHPLTGQRLDNRYGFLTYWREHQGEQLFGAPVTTTIEEQGVIVQYFERSRLEYHHGPDGPQVLVGRVGAEYAEAIWRVFDPPPVHGAAEGLRIFEATGYAVNEPFLGFWETNRGIETLGYPLSEPVWEQVGDQMLQVQYFERGRLERHPVGNGMPDEVRVSSLGYELAVLRGYDVTSPAPGQVEGILEIPPAPIPTLSPTPSPTPIPTATPVPSYLVNAPAPLYSSGKHIIVSLSQQWLYAFNGQDLVFTAPVSTGRSGFDTPTGNFAIYLKVLRQTMSGTIRGEYYSVPNVPHAMYITGDVAMHGTYWHNRFGSGVRMSHGCINLPLDSAAWLYNWAPVGTPVQVRN
;
A
#
# COMPACT_ATOMS: atom_id res chain seq x y z
N MET A 1 -47.39 54.13 56.32
CA MET A 1 -47.15 52.69 56.06
C MET A 1 -45.69 52.58 55.60
N VAL A 2 -44.75 52.12 56.43
CA VAL A 2 -44.33 50.69 56.55
C VAL A 2 -43.86 50.19 55.18
N ARG A 3 -42.56 49.86 54.95
CA ARG A 3 -41.75 48.91 55.74
C ARG A 3 -40.22 49.19 55.70
N GLN A 4 -39.55 48.64 56.72
CA GLN A 4 -38.10 48.57 57.05
C GLN A 4 -37.11 48.57 55.85
N ARG A 5 -35.96 49.28 55.82
CA ARG A 5 -34.78 49.43 56.72
C ARG A 5 -33.79 48.23 56.79
N ARG A 6 -32.63 48.42 56.13
CA ARG A 6 -31.25 47.93 56.47
C ARG A 6 -31.01 46.41 56.30
N ILE A 7 -29.81 45.86 56.05
CA ILE A 7 -28.38 46.27 56.20
C ILE A 7 -27.62 45.79 54.92
N ALA A 8 -26.83 46.62 54.20
CA ALA A 8 -25.33 46.68 54.15
C ALA A 8 -24.60 45.32 53.98
N ALA A 9 -23.45 45.11 53.32
CA ALA A 9 -22.36 45.95 52.76
C ALA A 9 -21.51 45.07 51.79
N LEU A 10 -20.41 45.44 51.08
CA LEU A 10 -19.63 46.68 50.87
C LEU A 10 -18.78 46.54 49.56
N VAL A 11 -18.52 47.64 48.82
CA VAL A 11 -17.24 48.05 48.13
C VAL A 11 -16.43 47.02 47.29
N THR A 12 -16.40 47.12 45.94
CA THR A 12 -15.50 47.95 45.07
C THR A 12 -14.14 47.31 44.74
N LEU A 13 -13.87 47.00 43.46
CA LEU A 13 -12.58 47.35 42.82
C LEU A 13 -12.56 47.35 41.26
N LEU A 14 -12.00 48.43 40.72
CA LEU A 14 -11.36 48.65 39.40
C LEU A 14 -12.02 48.19 38.08
N VAL A 15 -12.58 49.20 37.39
CA VAL A 15 -12.44 49.39 35.93
C VAL A 15 -11.00 49.83 35.61
N ILE A 16 -10.55 49.63 34.36
CA ILE A 16 -9.33 50.14 33.68
C ILE A 16 -8.24 49.06 33.45
N LEU A 17 -8.29 48.42 32.29
CA LEU A 17 -7.28 48.64 31.24
C LEU A 17 -7.79 48.10 29.90
N ALA A 18 -7.94 49.01 28.93
CA ALA A 18 -8.16 48.66 27.53
C ALA A 18 -6.81 48.56 26.81
N GLY A 19 -6.77 47.73 25.75
CA GLY A 19 -5.64 47.67 24.82
C GLY A 19 -4.55 46.66 25.24
N LEU A 20 -3.94 46.05 24.22
CA LEU A 20 -2.91 45.00 24.33
C LEU A 20 -3.44 43.64 24.81
N TRP A 21 -4.09 42.92 23.90
CA TRP A 21 -3.47 41.73 23.28
C TRP A 21 -4.07 41.56 21.88
N GLY A 22 -3.46 42.27 20.92
CA GLY A 22 -3.69 42.02 19.50
C GLY A 22 -3.28 40.60 19.15
N GLY A 23 -3.88 40.06 18.10
CA GLY A 23 -3.75 38.65 17.76
C GLY A 23 -2.29 38.21 17.59
N ILE A 24 -1.83 37.37 18.51
CA ILE A 24 -1.02 36.21 18.12
C ILE A 24 -2.01 35.06 17.94
N ALA A 25 -2.82 35.18 16.88
CA ALA A 25 -3.29 33.98 16.20
C ALA A 25 -2.01 33.25 15.80
N GLY A 26 -1.71 32.16 16.50
CA GLY A 26 -0.49 31.42 16.26
C GLY A 26 -0.48 30.98 14.80
N LEU A 27 0.41 31.59 14.01
CA LEU A 27 0.91 31.01 12.77
C LEU A 27 1.63 29.71 13.17
N ARG A 28 0.84 28.66 13.40
CA ARG A 28 1.31 27.30 13.16
C ARG A 28 1.75 27.32 11.71
N ALA A 29 3.04 27.20 11.48
CA ALA A 29 3.58 26.95 10.16
C ALA A 29 2.86 25.70 9.64
N GLN A 30 1.91 25.93 8.74
CA GLN A 30 1.13 24.87 8.11
C GLN A 30 2.15 24.07 7.30
N GLU A 31 2.34 22.79 7.65
CA GLU A 31 3.38 21.96 7.05
C GLU A 31 3.34 22.10 5.53
N THR A 32 4.40 22.71 4.97
CA THR A 32 4.41 23.08 3.56
C THR A 32 4.49 21.84 2.66
N GLY A 33 5.01 20.75 3.21
CA GLY A 33 5.01 19.38 2.70
C GLY A 33 5.53 18.41 3.75
N PHE A 34 5.43 17.11 3.47
CA PHE A 34 6.14 16.07 4.22
C PHE A 34 6.83 15.09 3.27
N ILE A 35 7.91 14.44 3.74
CA ILE A 35 8.49 13.29 3.07
C ILE A 35 7.77 12.05 3.60
N HIS A 36 7.10 11.32 2.73
CA HIS A 36 6.38 10.12 3.12
C HIS A 36 7.38 9.04 3.56
N PRO A 37 7.30 8.57 4.82
CA PRO A 37 8.41 7.86 5.46
C PRO A 37 8.68 6.47 4.87
N LEU A 38 7.76 5.93 4.07
CA LEU A 38 7.87 4.58 3.49
C LEU A 38 8.37 4.58 2.05
N THR A 39 8.07 5.65 1.30
CA THR A 39 8.38 5.77 -0.13
C THR A 39 9.49 6.80 -0.41
N GLY A 40 9.86 7.61 0.58
CA GLY A 40 10.81 8.72 0.41
C GLY A 40 10.27 9.88 -0.44
N GLN A 41 9.03 9.78 -0.91
CA GLN A 41 8.45 10.78 -1.81
C GLN A 41 7.89 11.97 -1.05
N ARG A 42 8.11 13.16 -1.61
CA ARG A 42 7.58 14.40 -1.06
C ARG A 42 6.13 14.61 -1.50
N LEU A 43 5.23 14.76 -0.54
CA LEU A 43 3.87 15.26 -0.77
C LEU A 43 3.75 16.65 -0.16
N ASP A 44 3.45 17.64 -0.98
CA ASP A 44 3.46 19.04 -0.57
C ASP A 44 2.32 19.87 -1.19
N ASN A 45 2.21 21.12 -0.75
CA ASN A 45 1.14 22.02 -1.17
C ASN A 45 1.51 22.98 -2.31
N ARG A 46 2.62 22.74 -3.03
CA ARG A 46 3.00 23.54 -4.21
C ARG A 46 1.91 23.54 -5.29
N TYR A 47 1.15 22.45 -5.37
CA TYR A 47 0.01 22.25 -6.28
C TYR A 47 -1.28 21.87 -5.53
N GLY A 48 -1.35 22.10 -4.21
CA GLY A 48 -2.51 21.74 -3.37
C GLY A 48 -2.70 20.25 -3.06
N PHE A 49 -1.82 19.37 -3.55
CA PHE A 49 -1.97 17.91 -3.42
C PHE A 49 -2.01 17.42 -1.97
N LEU A 50 -1.19 17.98 -1.08
CA LEU A 50 -1.21 17.61 0.34
C LEU A 50 -2.56 17.95 1.01
N THR A 51 -3.13 19.13 0.75
CA THR A 51 -4.45 19.51 1.26
C THR A 51 -5.52 18.59 0.69
N TYR A 52 -5.54 18.40 -0.64
CA TYR A 52 -6.53 17.55 -1.30
C TYR A 52 -6.51 16.12 -0.75
N TRP A 53 -5.32 15.50 -0.66
CA TRP A 53 -5.13 14.17 -0.08
C TRP A 53 -5.67 14.10 1.36
N ARG A 54 -5.36 15.09 2.22
CA ARG A 54 -5.83 15.13 3.62
C ARG A 54 -7.36 15.27 3.74
N GLU A 55 -8.01 15.99 2.83
CA GLU A 55 -9.46 16.25 2.84
C GLU A 55 -10.29 15.12 2.23
N HIS A 56 -9.68 14.20 1.47
CA HIS A 56 -10.36 13.14 0.71
C HIS A 56 -9.96 11.74 1.17
N GLN A 57 -9.87 11.53 2.50
CA GLN A 57 -9.53 10.25 3.15
C GLN A 57 -8.09 9.71 2.90
N GLY A 58 -7.22 10.49 2.25
CA GLY A 58 -5.77 10.27 2.18
C GLY A 58 -5.34 8.84 1.91
N GLU A 59 -4.71 8.21 2.90
CA GLU A 59 -4.14 6.86 2.80
C GLU A 59 -5.17 5.79 2.37
N GLN A 60 -6.43 5.93 2.79
CA GLN A 60 -7.48 4.96 2.48
C GLN A 60 -7.88 4.97 0.99
N LEU A 61 -7.86 6.14 0.36
CA LEU A 61 -8.38 6.36 -1.00
C LEU A 61 -7.27 6.51 -2.05
N PHE A 62 -6.18 7.20 -1.70
CA PHE A 62 -5.02 7.44 -2.55
C PHE A 62 -3.82 6.57 -2.16
N GLY A 63 -3.63 6.32 -0.87
CA GLY A 63 -2.41 5.69 -0.34
C GLY A 63 -1.21 6.62 -0.33
N ALA A 64 -0.04 6.04 -0.07
CA ALA A 64 1.25 6.72 -0.10
C ALA A 64 1.57 7.34 -1.47
N PRO A 65 2.22 8.51 -1.54
CA PRO A 65 2.82 9.02 -2.79
C PRO A 65 3.94 8.09 -3.25
N VAL A 66 3.92 7.64 -4.51
CA VAL A 66 4.91 6.71 -5.09
C VAL A 66 5.87 7.37 -6.07
N THR A 67 5.51 8.52 -6.64
CA THR A 67 6.41 9.38 -7.42
C THR A 67 6.62 10.75 -6.77
N THR A 68 7.56 11.52 -7.32
CA THR A 68 7.54 12.99 -7.19
C THR A 68 6.33 13.60 -7.91
N THR A 69 6.21 14.92 -7.89
CA THR A 69 5.48 15.61 -8.96
C THR A 69 6.21 15.44 -10.29
N ILE A 70 5.44 15.23 -11.37
CA ILE A 70 5.90 14.99 -12.75
C ILE A 70 5.01 15.84 -13.68
N GLU A 71 5.51 16.25 -14.83
CA GLU A 71 4.68 16.87 -15.88
C GLU A 71 4.29 15.82 -16.93
N GLU A 72 2.98 15.55 -17.07
CA GLU A 72 2.40 14.69 -18.10
C GLU A 72 1.56 15.54 -19.05
N GLN A 73 1.97 15.63 -20.33
CA GLN A 73 1.19 16.31 -21.39
C GLN A 73 0.79 17.78 -21.05
N GLY A 74 1.59 18.47 -20.23
CA GLY A 74 1.32 19.83 -19.75
C GLY A 74 0.50 19.92 -18.46
N VAL A 75 0.12 18.79 -17.86
CA VAL A 75 -0.55 18.68 -16.55
C VAL A 75 0.49 18.26 -15.51
N ILE A 76 0.55 18.96 -14.37
CA ILE A 76 1.38 18.50 -13.25
C ILE A 76 0.62 17.41 -12.50
N VAL A 77 1.25 16.26 -12.32
CA VAL A 77 0.65 15.09 -11.67
C VAL A 77 1.54 14.53 -10.55
N GLN A 78 0.97 13.78 -9.63
CA GLN A 78 1.70 12.92 -8.70
C GLN A 78 0.95 11.59 -8.54
N TYR A 79 1.66 10.48 -8.67
CA TYR A 79 1.10 9.15 -8.42
C TYR A 79 1.19 8.77 -6.95
N PHE A 80 0.17 8.05 -6.52
CA PHE A 80 0.04 7.42 -5.21
C PHE A 80 -0.20 5.92 -5.40
N GLU A 81 -0.20 5.11 -4.35
CA GLU A 81 -0.44 3.66 -4.45
C GLU A 81 -1.71 3.35 -5.26
N ARG A 82 -2.84 4.00 -4.92
CA ARG A 82 -4.19 3.67 -5.39
C ARG A 82 -4.69 4.60 -6.50
N SER A 83 -4.11 5.78 -6.65
CA SER A 83 -4.59 6.79 -7.60
C SER A 83 -3.54 7.81 -8.01
N ARG A 84 -3.94 8.86 -8.75
CA ARG A 84 -3.11 9.98 -9.19
C ARG A 84 -3.83 11.29 -8.87
N LEU A 85 -3.10 12.30 -8.39
CA LEU A 85 -3.61 13.68 -8.32
C LEU A 85 -3.04 14.50 -9.47
N GLU A 86 -3.87 15.39 -10.00
CA GLU A 86 -3.58 16.22 -11.17
C GLU A 86 -3.91 17.68 -10.86
N TYR A 87 -3.01 18.58 -11.24
CA TYR A 87 -3.19 20.03 -11.09
C TYR A 87 -3.58 20.62 -12.44
N HIS A 88 -4.79 21.16 -12.48
CA HIS A 88 -5.38 21.79 -13.65
C HIS A 88 -5.56 23.28 -13.42
N HIS A 89 -5.34 24.09 -14.45
CA HIS A 89 -5.60 25.54 -14.41
C HIS A 89 -6.88 25.84 -15.19
N GLY A 90 -8.01 25.91 -14.47
CA GLY A 90 -9.32 26.17 -15.04
C GLY A 90 -9.65 27.68 -15.14
N PRO A 91 -10.76 28.04 -15.81
CA PRO A 91 -11.25 29.43 -15.85
C PRO A 91 -11.63 29.96 -14.46
N ASP A 92 -12.03 29.07 -13.54
CA ASP A 92 -12.32 29.39 -12.13
C ASP A 92 -11.07 29.35 -11.23
N GLY A 93 -9.88 29.22 -11.82
CA GLY A 93 -8.59 29.15 -11.12
C GLY A 93 -8.02 27.73 -10.98
N PRO A 94 -7.02 27.54 -10.11
CA PRO A 94 -6.34 26.26 -9.94
C PRO A 94 -7.25 25.22 -9.27
N GLN A 95 -7.28 24.01 -9.82
CA GLN A 95 -8.07 22.88 -9.33
C GLN A 95 -7.20 21.62 -9.21
N VAL A 96 -7.43 20.84 -8.16
CA VAL A 96 -6.86 19.48 -8.03
C VAL A 96 -7.95 18.48 -8.39
N LEU A 97 -7.65 17.61 -9.34
CA LEU A 97 -8.54 16.54 -9.78
C LEU A 97 -7.89 15.18 -9.52
N VAL A 98 -8.71 14.15 -9.28
CA VAL A 98 -8.26 12.76 -9.28
C VAL A 98 -8.18 12.26 -10.71
N GLY A 99 -7.03 11.70 -11.09
CA GLY A 99 -6.76 11.22 -12.44
C GLY A 99 -7.54 9.97 -12.81
N ARG A 100 -7.72 9.73 -14.11
CA ARG A 100 -8.55 8.63 -14.64
C ARG A 100 -7.78 7.30 -14.65
N VAL A 101 -7.12 6.96 -13.55
CA VAL A 101 -6.22 5.78 -13.46
C VAL A 101 -6.92 4.46 -13.74
N GLY A 102 -8.23 4.35 -13.48
CA GLY A 102 -8.98 3.13 -13.78
C GLY A 102 -9.23 2.95 -15.28
N ALA A 103 -9.59 4.03 -15.98
CA ALA A 103 -9.71 4.06 -17.43
C ALA A 103 -8.35 3.86 -18.12
N GLU A 104 -7.35 4.63 -17.69
CA GLU A 104 -6.01 4.67 -18.29
C GLU A 104 -5.24 3.36 -18.07
N TYR A 105 -5.42 2.68 -16.94
CA TYR A 105 -4.89 1.33 -16.72
C TYR A 105 -5.60 0.30 -17.59
N ALA A 106 -6.93 0.31 -17.63
CA ALA A 106 -7.70 -0.61 -18.45
C ALA A 106 -7.30 -0.51 -19.93
N GLU A 107 -7.13 0.71 -20.45
CA GLU A 107 -6.60 0.96 -21.80
C GLU A 107 -5.17 0.42 -21.97
N ALA A 108 -4.26 0.71 -21.03
CA ALA A 108 -2.86 0.29 -21.11
C ALA A 108 -2.67 -1.25 -21.14
N ILE A 109 -3.55 -2.01 -20.49
CA ILE A 109 -3.54 -3.49 -20.52
C ILE A 109 -4.48 -4.09 -21.58
N TRP A 110 -5.08 -3.27 -22.44
CA TRP A 110 -6.05 -3.67 -23.48
C TRP A 110 -7.30 -4.38 -22.92
N ARG A 111 -7.73 -3.99 -21.72
CA ARG A 111 -8.94 -4.52 -21.06
C ARG A 111 -10.18 -4.00 -21.78
N VAL A 112 -10.91 -4.92 -22.41
CA VAL A 112 -12.25 -4.67 -22.94
C VAL A 112 -13.29 -5.05 -21.89
N PHE A 113 -14.33 -4.25 -21.74
CA PHE A 113 -15.51 -4.54 -20.91
C PHE A 113 -16.70 -4.90 -21.78
N ASP A 114 -17.53 -5.84 -21.31
CA ASP A 114 -18.81 -6.17 -21.96
C ASP A 114 -19.75 -4.96 -21.91
N PRO A 115 -20.57 -4.70 -22.94
CA PRO A 115 -21.49 -3.57 -22.96
C PRO A 115 -22.50 -3.65 -21.80
N PRO A 116 -22.96 -2.50 -21.28
CA PRO A 116 -23.86 -2.47 -20.12
C PRO A 116 -25.16 -3.24 -20.42
N PRO A 117 -25.60 -4.16 -19.53
CA PRO A 117 -26.85 -4.87 -19.70
C PRO A 117 -28.05 -3.95 -19.43
N VAL A 118 -29.24 -4.35 -19.90
CA VAL A 118 -30.48 -3.63 -19.59
C VAL A 118 -30.87 -3.92 -18.14
N HIS A 119 -30.58 -2.97 -17.26
CA HIS A 119 -30.92 -3.03 -15.85
C HIS A 119 -32.38 -2.65 -15.59
N GLY A 120 -33.06 -3.42 -14.74
CA GLY A 120 -34.31 -3.01 -14.10
C GLY A 120 -34.05 -2.26 -12.79
N ALA A 121 -35.04 -1.50 -12.30
CA ALA A 121 -34.92 -0.90 -10.98
C ALA A 121 -34.92 -1.98 -9.89
N ALA A 122 -33.90 -1.97 -9.02
CA ALA A 122 -33.74 -2.91 -7.91
C ALA A 122 -33.20 -2.20 -6.66
N GLU A 123 -33.50 -2.74 -5.48
CA GLU A 123 -32.96 -2.23 -4.21
C GLU A 123 -31.46 -2.52 -4.13
N GLY A 124 -30.67 -1.54 -3.66
CA GLY A 124 -29.21 -1.65 -3.61
C GLY A 124 -28.51 -1.62 -4.97
N LEU A 125 -29.19 -1.16 -6.03
CA LEU A 125 -28.66 -1.00 -7.39
C LEU A 125 -28.79 0.46 -7.85
N ARG A 126 -27.70 1.06 -8.31
CA ARG A 126 -27.65 2.42 -8.87
C ARG A 126 -27.17 2.38 -10.32
N ILE A 127 -28.05 2.73 -11.25
CA ILE A 127 -27.76 2.80 -12.69
C ILE A 127 -27.21 4.19 -13.02
N PHE A 128 -26.16 4.26 -13.85
CA PHE A 128 -25.55 5.52 -14.28
C PHE A 128 -25.84 5.79 -15.75
N GLU A 129 -26.81 6.66 -16.05
CA GLU A 129 -27.25 6.97 -17.43
C GLU A 129 -26.10 7.38 -18.38
N ALA A 130 -25.06 8.02 -17.85
CA ALA A 130 -23.89 8.46 -18.62
C ALA A 130 -23.05 7.31 -19.21
N THR A 131 -23.06 6.12 -18.59
CA THR A 131 -22.27 4.95 -19.05
C THR A 131 -23.10 3.68 -19.25
N GLY A 132 -24.35 3.67 -18.80
CA GLY A 132 -25.27 2.52 -18.84
C GLY A 132 -25.03 1.47 -17.75
N TYR A 133 -23.82 1.39 -17.20
CA TYR A 133 -23.47 0.43 -16.14
C TYR A 133 -24.16 0.76 -14.81
N ALA A 134 -24.28 -0.26 -13.97
CA ALA A 134 -24.78 -0.09 -12.62
C ALA A 134 -23.74 -0.44 -11.55
N VAL A 135 -23.91 0.14 -10.36
CA VAL A 135 -23.14 -0.16 -9.15
C VAL A 135 -24.09 -0.73 -8.11
N ASN A 136 -23.70 -1.85 -7.50
CA ASN A 136 -24.48 -2.53 -6.46
C ASN A 136 -23.64 -2.80 -5.21
N GLU A 137 -24.27 -3.26 -4.14
CA GLU A 137 -23.54 -3.63 -2.92
C GLU A 137 -22.59 -4.83 -3.15
N PRO A 138 -21.38 -4.83 -2.57
CA PRO A 138 -20.89 -3.87 -1.56
C PRO A 138 -20.20 -2.62 -2.14
N PHE A 139 -20.07 -2.50 -3.46
CA PHE A 139 -19.37 -1.37 -4.09
C PHE A 139 -20.16 -0.06 -3.99
N LEU A 140 -21.49 -0.12 -4.00
CA LEU A 140 -22.35 1.06 -3.91
C LEU A 140 -22.14 1.82 -2.58
N GLY A 141 -22.23 1.13 -1.43
CA GLY A 141 -21.99 1.74 -0.12
C GLY A 141 -20.58 2.34 0.02
N PHE A 142 -19.55 1.67 -0.53
CA PHE A 142 -18.20 2.25 -0.59
C PHE A 142 -18.14 3.50 -1.47
N TRP A 143 -18.66 3.43 -2.70
CA TRP A 143 -18.63 4.52 -3.66
C TRP A 143 -19.35 5.77 -3.12
N GLU A 144 -20.52 5.61 -2.52
CA GLU A 144 -21.30 6.72 -1.94
C GLU A 144 -20.60 7.34 -0.71
N THR A 145 -20.03 6.51 0.17
CA THR A 145 -19.29 6.98 1.35
C THR A 145 -17.98 7.70 0.98
N ASN A 146 -17.39 7.39 -0.18
CA ASN A 146 -16.09 7.93 -0.62
C ASN A 146 -16.21 9.10 -1.63
N ARG A 147 -17.36 9.79 -1.69
CA ARG A 147 -17.63 10.96 -2.57
C ARG A 147 -17.80 10.62 -4.08
N GLY A 148 -17.96 9.33 -4.40
CA GLY A 148 -18.47 8.84 -5.68
C GLY A 148 -17.83 9.43 -6.94
N ILE A 149 -18.58 10.24 -7.69
CA ILE A 149 -18.15 10.82 -8.98
C ILE A 149 -16.86 11.63 -8.85
N GLU A 150 -16.67 12.33 -7.73
CA GLU A 150 -15.51 13.21 -7.53
C GLU A 150 -14.18 12.44 -7.49
N THR A 151 -14.19 11.27 -6.85
CA THR A 151 -12.99 10.52 -6.47
C THR A 151 -12.80 9.23 -7.25
N LEU A 152 -13.89 8.50 -7.53
CA LEU A 152 -13.90 7.25 -8.28
C LEU A 152 -14.44 7.45 -9.71
N GLY A 153 -15.31 8.44 -9.94
CA GLY A 153 -15.90 8.71 -11.25
C GLY A 153 -17.05 7.76 -11.60
N TYR A 154 -17.41 7.72 -12.88
CA TYR A 154 -18.46 6.83 -13.38
C TYR A 154 -17.96 5.37 -13.48
N PRO A 155 -18.84 4.36 -13.34
CA PRO A 155 -18.50 2.97 -13.60
C PRO A 155 -18.22 2.75 -15.10
N LEU A 156 -17.19 1.95 -15.37
CA LEU A 156 -16.74 1.53 -16.72
C LEU A 156 -17.07 0.07 -17.04
N SER A 157 -17.51 -0.69 -16.04
CA SER A 157 -17.86 -2.11 -16.16
C SER A 157 -18.97 -2.47 -15.18
N GLU A 158 -19.64 -3.59 -15.43
CA GLU A 158 -20.29 -4.35 -14.36
C GLU A 158 -19.23 -4.96 -13.41
N PRO A 159 -19.63 -5.46 -12.23
CA PRO A 159 -18.75 -6.27 -11.37
C PRO A 159 -18.26 -7.55 -12.08
N VAL A 160 -16.95 -7.68 -12.27
CA VAL A 160 -16.29 -8.82 -12.93
C VAL A 160 -15.42 -9.59 -11.94
N TRP A 161 -15.21 -10.89 -12.17
CA TRP A 161 -14.21 -11.66 -11.44
C TRP A 161 -12.86 -11.54 -12.12
N GLU A 162 -11.85 -11.10 -11.39
CA GLU A 162 -10.51 -10.86 -11.91
C GLU A 162 -9.43 -11.32 -10.92
N GLN A 163 -8.29 -11.75 -11.45
CA GLN A 163 -7.14 -12.17 -10.66
C GLN A 163 -6.38 -10.93 -10.19
N VAL A 164 -6.44 -10.63 -8.89
CA VAL A 164 -5.71 -9.54 -8.23
C VAL A 164 -4.63 -10.18 -7.35
N GLY A 165 -3.36 -10.06 -7.76
CA GLY A 165 -2.27 -10.82 -7.14
C GLY A 165 -2.56 -12.32 -7.20
N ASP A 166 -2.55 -12.99 -6.04
CA ASP A 166 -2.87 -14.42 -5.92
C ASP A 166 -4.37 -14.72 -5.69
N GLN A 167 -5.25 -13.70 -5.65
CA GLN A 167 -6.68 -13.88 -5.35
C GLN A 167 -7.59 -13.59 -6.55
N MET A 168 -8.52 -14.51 -6.85
CA MET A 168 -9.70 -14.17 -7.66
C MET A 168 -10.65 -13.35 -6.81
N LEU A 169 -10.76 -12.06 -7.12
CA LEU A 169 -11.66 -11.12 -6.44
C LEU A 169 -12.77 -10.68 -7.40
N GLN A 170 -13.93 -10.34 -6.84
CA GLN A 170 -14.88 -9.53 -7.57
C GLN A 170 -14.35 -8.10 -7.56
N VAL A 171 -14.28 -7.48 -8.72
CA VAL A 171 -13.80 -6.11 -8.92
C VAL A 171 -14.77 -5.33 -9.79
N GLN A 172 -14.81 -4.01 -9.63
CA GLN A 172 -15.53 -3.13 -10.54
C GLN A 172 -14.64 -1.95 -10.94
N TYR A 173 -14.56 -1.69 -12.25
CA TYR A 173 -13.80 -0.58 -12.81
C TYR A 173 -14.62 0.70 -12.83
N PHE A 174 -13.98 1.79 -12.44
CA PHE A 174 -14.48 3.16 -12.54
C PHE A 174 -13.44 4.00 -13.28
N GLU A 175 -13.81 5.22 -13.69
CA GLU A 175 -12.87 6.10 -14.39
C GLU A 175 -11.58 6.35 -13.60
N ARG A 176 -11.68 6.58 -12.29
CA ARG A 176 -10.60 7.08 -11.42
C ARG A 176 -10.05 6.02 -10.45
N GLY A 177 -10.43 4.76 -10.63
CA GLY A 177 -9.93 3.64 -9.83
C GLY A 177 -10.64 2.31 -10.13
N ARG A 178 -10.24 1.25 -9.43
CA ARG A 178 -10.93 -0.05 -9.41
C ARG A 178 -11.23 -0.40 -7.96
N LEU A 179 -12.44 -0.87 -7.68
CA LEU A 179 -12.83 -1.37 -6.37
C LEU A 179 -12.70 -2.90 -6.32
N GLU A 180 -12.29 -3.42 -5.18
CA GLU A 180 -12.06 -4.85 -4.92
C GLU A 180 -12.89 -5.30 -3.72
N ARG A 181 -13.61 -6.41 -3.86
CA ARG A 181 -14.40 -7.03 -2.80
C ARG A 181 -13.56 -8.11 -2.10
N HIS A 182 -13.01 -7.80 -0.93
CA HIS A 182 -12.20 -8.72 -0.14
C HIS A 182 -13.06 -9.47 0.89
N PRO A 183 -13.29 -10.79 0.73
CA PRO A 183 -14.06 -11.57 1.69
C PRO A 183 -13.30 -11.78 3.00
N VAL A 184 -13.82 -11.21 4.08
CA VAL A 184 -13.25 -11.29 5.44
C VAL A 184 -13.50 -12.66 6.09
N GLY A 185 -14.56 -13.36 5.67
CA GLY A 185 -14.98 -14.65 6.22
C GLY A 185 -15.69 -14.54 7.58
N ASN A 186 -16.04 -15.68 8.17
CA ASN A 186 -16.64 -15.79 9.51
C ASN A 186 -17.91 -14.95 9.76
N GLY A 187 -18.67 -14.62 8.72
CA GLY A 187 -19.90 -13.80 8.82
C GLY A 187 -19.67 -12.30 9.04
N MET A 188 -18.42 -11.83 8.97
CA MET A 188 -18.13 -10.40 8.87
C MET A 188 -18.49 -9.87 7.47
N PRO A 189 -18.89 -8.59 7.34
CA PRO A 189 -19.10 -7.97 6.03
C PRO A 189 -17.79 -7.95 5.24
N ASP A 190 -17.89 -8.13 3.93
CA ASP A 190 -16.77 -7.99 3.00
C ASP A 190 -16.16 -6.58 3.06
N GLU A 191 -14.83 -6.52 2.96
CA GLU A 191 -14.09 -5.26 2.95
C GLU A 191 -13.92 -4.78 1.51
N VAL A 192 -14.44 -3.59 1.19
CA VAL A 192 -14.18 -2.97 -0.12
C VAL A 192 -12.92 -2.10 -0.02
N ARG A 193 -12.01 -2.28 -0.98
CA ARG A 193 -10.75 -1.54 -1.09
C ARG A 193 -10.61 -0.94 -2.48
N VAL A 194 -9.85 0.16 -2.60
CA VAL A 194 -9.37 0.64 -3.90
C VAL A 194 -8.08 -0.09 -4.26
N SER A 195 -8.02 -0.62 -5.48
CA SER A 195 -6.84 -1.25 -6.09
C SER A 195 -5.64 -0.31 -6.15
N SER A 196 -4.43 -0.88 -6.20
CA SER A 196 -3.17 -0.14 -6.36
C SER A 196 -2.90 0.35 -7.81
N LEU A 197 -3.93 0.80 -8.54
CA LEU A 197 -3.79 1.17 -9.95
C LEU A 197 -2.94 2.42 -10.19
N GLY A 198 -2.80 3.31 -9.18
CA GLY A 198 -1.87 4.43 -9.27
C GLY A 198 -0.41 3.96 -9.38
N TYR A 199 -0.02 2.99 -8.56
CA TYR A 199 1.29 2.35 -8.64
C TYR A 199 1.46 1.55 -9.94
N GLU A 200 0.50 0.69 -10.28
CA GLU A 200 0.61 -0.18 -11.45
C GLU A 200 0.67 0.63 -12.77
N LEU A 201 -0.14 1.69 -12.91
CA LEU A 201 -0.10 2.56 -14.08
C LEU A 201 1.22 3.35 -14.17
N ALA A 202 1.76 3.81 -13.03
CA ALA A 202 3.06 4.49 -13.02
C ALA A 202 4.19 3.57 -13.49
N VAL A 203 4.17 2.29 -13.08
CA VAL A 203 5.11 1.26 -13.53
C VAL A 203 4.95 0.97 -15.02
N LEU A 204 3.73 0.82 -15.54
CA LEU A 204 3.46 0.61 -16.97
C LEU A 204 3.95 1.79 -17.84
N ARG A 205 3.96 3.01 -17.29
CA ARG A 205 4.50 4.21 -17.95
C ARG A 205 6.02 4.40 -17.77
N GLY A 206 6.69 3.51 -17.04
CA GLY A 206 8.13 3.56 -16.83
C GLY A 206 8.60 4.66 -15.86
N TYR A 207 7.71 5.19 -15.01
CA TYR A 207 8.12 6.14 -13.97
C TYR A 207 8.86 5.44 -12.84
N ASP A 208 9.85 6.14 -12.28
CA ASP A 208 10.56 5.65 -11.10
C ASP A 208 9.69 5.83 -9.85
N VAL A 209 9.02 4.74 -9.46
CA VAL A 209 8.21 4.62 -8.26
C VAL A 209 9.03 4.31 -6.99
N THR A 210 10.37 4.43 -7.06
CA THR A 210 11.30 4.06 -5.98
C THR A 210 12.41 5.08 -5.67
N SER A 211 12.73 6.00 -6.58
CA SER A 211 13.70 7.06 -6.32
C SER A 211 13.09 8.27 -5.60
N PRO A 212 13.70 8.76 -4.51
CA PRO A 212 13.34 10.06 -3.93
C PRO A 212 13.68 11.19 -4.90
N ALA A 213 13.05 12.35 -4.71
CA ALA A 213 13.15 13.50 -5.61
C ALA A 213 14.60 13.94 -5.90
N PRO A 214 14.99 14.13 -7.19
CA PRO A 214 16.27 14.74 -7.52
C PRO A 214 16.37 16.16 -6.94
N GLY A 215 17.37 16.39 -6.09
CA GLY A 215 17.68 17.72 -5.56
C GLY A 215 17.34 17.96 -4.09
N GLN A 216 17.78 17.09 -3.18
CA GLN A 216 18.26 17.45 -1.81
C GLN A 216 19.32 16.47 -1.27
N VAL A 217 20.11 15.84 -2.14
CA VAL A 217 21.23 14.96 -1.74
C VAL A 217 22.56 15.67 -1.97
N GLU A 218 22.96 16.54 -1.04
CA GLU A 218 24.38 16.92 -0.96
C GLU A 218 25.15 15.78 -0.26
N GLY A 219 26.16 15.24 -0.95
CA GLY A 219 27.20 14.42 -0.30
C GLY A 219 27.04 12.90 -0.33
N ILE A 220 26.81 12.30 -1.50
CA ILE A 220 27.22 10.90 -1.76
C ILE A 220 27.99 10.82 -3.08
N LEU A 221 29.09 10.05 -3.08
CA LEU A 221 30.11 9.99 -4.13
C LEU A 221 29.58 9.36 -5.43
N GLU A 222 29.99 9.92 -6.57
CA GLU A 222 29.71 9.38 -7.91
C GLU A 222 30.39 8.03 -8.14
N ILE A 223 29.70 7.13 -8.86
CA ILE A 223 30.23 5.85 -9.36
C ILE A 223 29.93 5.80 -10.87
N PRO A 224 30.90 5.40 -11.73
CA PRO A 224 30.84 5.67 -13.17
C PRO A 224 29.82 4.80 -13.94
N PRO A 225 29.38 5.26 -15.14
CA PRO A 225 28.35 4.58 -15.92
C PRO A 225 28.84 3.29 -16.59
N ALA A 226 27.96 2.28 -16.63
CA ALA A 226 28.12 1.04 -17.39
C ALA A 226 27.65 1.22 -18.86
N PRO A 227 28.09 0.38 -19.82
CA PRO A 227 28.05 0.70 -21.24
C PRO A 227 26.67 0.54 -21.91
N ILE A 228 26.47 1.31 -22.97
CA ILE A 228 25.25 1.35 -23.79
C ILE A 228 25.18 0.10 -24.71
N PRO A 229 24.08 -0.67 -24.74
CA PRO A 229 23.88 -1.73 -25.72
C PRO A 229 23.53 -1.17 -27.11
N THR A 230 24.17 -1.70 -28.14
CA THR A 230 23.99 -1.30 -29.56
C THR A 230 22.74 -1.96 -30.18
N LEU A 231 22.13 -1.30 -31.18
CA LEU A 231 20.87 -1.71 -31.80
C LEU A 231 20.92 -3.05 -32.57
N SER A 232 19.79 -3.76 -32.57
CA SER A 232 19.55 -5.04 -33.26
C SER A 232 19.45 -4.95 -34.79
N PRO A 233 19.70 -6.08 -35.49
CA PRO A 233 19.03 -6.38 -36.76
C PRO A 233 18.14 -7.64 -36.70
N THR A 234 16.90 -7.48 -37.19
CA THR A 234 15.99 -8.38 -37.95
C THR A 234 15.87 -9.90 -37.59
N PRO A 235 14.64 -10.45 -37.48
CA PRO A 235 14.39 -11.83 -37.01
C PRO A 235 14.66 -12.93 -38.04
N SER A 236 14.85 -14.16 -37.53
CA SER A 236 14.95 -15.43 -38.27
C SER A 236 14.20 -16.53 -37.46
N PRO A 237 13.87 -17.71 -38.03
CA PRO A 237 12.61 -18.41 -37.75
C PRO A 237 12.48 -19.03 -36.35
N THR A 238 11.25 -19.08 -35.87
CA THR A 238 10.82 -19.56 -34.55
C THR A 238 11.22 -21.02 -34.30
N PRO A 239 12.03 -21.32 -33.27
CA PRO A 239 12.25 -22.69 -32.81
C PRO A 239 11.04 -23.23 -32.04
N ILE A 240 10.89 -24.56 -32.06
CA ILE A 240 9.90 -25.31 -31.27
C ILE A 240 10.07 -24.96 -29.78
N PRO A 241 8.99 -24.80 -28.98
CA PRO A 241 9.10 -24.38 -27.58
C PRO A 241 9.93 -25.37 -26.74
N THR A 242 11.10 -24.91 -26.33
CA THR A 242 11.86 -25.52 -25.22
C THR A 242 11.00 -25.49 -23.98
N ALA A 243 10.90 -26.62 -23.26
CA ALA A 243 10.20 -26.67 -21.98
C ALA A 243 10.73 -25.60 -21.02
N THR A 244 9.83 -24.79 -20.44
CA THR A 244 10.19 -23.74 -19.49
C THR A 244 11.05 -24.33 -18.37
N PRO A 245 12.28 -23.83 -18.15
CA PRO A 245 13.15 -24.39 -17.13
C PRO A 245 12.50 -24.26 -15.75
N VAL A 246 12.42 -25.38 -15.02
CA VAL A 246 11.92 -25.38 -13.64
C VAL A 246 12.79 -24.42 -12.81
N PRO A 247 12.20 -23.44 -12.11
CA PRO A 247 12.98 -22.46 -11.34
C PRO A 247 13.92 -23.12 -10.33
N SER A 248 15.15 -22.62 -10.22
CA SER A 248 16.22 -23.24 -9.43
C SER A 248 15.94 -23.34 -7.93
N TYR A 249 15.02 -22.53 -7.39
CA TYR A 249 14.55 -22.63 -6.00
C TYR A 249 13.64 -23.86 -5.76
N LEU A 250 12.93 -24.35 -6.79
CA LEU A 250 12.19 -25.61 -6.68
C LEU A 250 13.12 -26.83 -6.78
N VAL A 251 14.24 -26.71 -7.49
CA VAL A 251 15.23 -27.78 -7.66
C VAL A 251 16.09 -27.98 -6.39
N ASN A 252 16.32 -26.92 -5.61
CA ASN A 252 17.17 -26.93 -4.41
C ASN A 252 16.39 -26.87 -3.08
N ALA A 253 15.11 -27.24 -3.09
CA ALA A 253 14.29 -27.22 -1.89
C ALA A 253 14.85 -28.15 -0.80
N PRO A 254 14.88 -27.71 0.47
CA PRO A 254 15.36 -28.51 1.58
C PRO A 254 14.48 -29.75 1.81
N ALA A 255 15.07 -30.86 2.27
CA ALA A 255 14.29 -32.02 2.71
C ALA A 255 13.32 -31.64 3.87
N PRO A 256 12.06 -32.15 3.85
CA PRO A 256 11.06 -31.85 4.88
C PRO A 256 11.49 -32.35 6.26
N LEU A 257 11.00 -31.68 7.31
CA LEU A 257 11.34 -31.98 8.71
C LEU A 257 10.51 -33.13 9.28
N TYR A 258 9.28 -33.31 8.81
CA TYR A 258 8.31 -34.25 9.35
C TYR A 258 7.59 -35.00 8.23
N SER A 259 7.21 -36.26 8.49
CA SER A 259 6.40 -37.07 7.56
C SER A 259 4.93 -36.64 7.50
N SER A 260 4.45 -35.85 8.46
CA SER A 260 3.09 -35.33 8.52
C SER A 260 3.05 -33.96 9.20
N GLY A 261 1.98 -33.19 8.95
CA GLY A 261 1.74 -31.90 9.60
C GLY A 261 2.44 -30.71 8.92
N LYS A 262 1.89 -29.52 9.14
CA LYS A 262 2.41 -28.27 8.59
C LYS A 262 3.72 -27.87 9.26
N HIS A 263 4.72 -27.49 8.48
CA HIS A 263 5.98 -26.96 8.99
C HIS A 263 6.69 -26.08 7.96
N ILE A 264 7.62 -25.25 8.43
CA ILE A 264 8.31 -24.23 7.64
C ILE A 264 9.83 -24.39 7.80
N ILE A 265 10.56 -24.25 6.70
CA ILE A 265 12.03 -24.13 6.69
C ILE A 265 12.39 -22.78 6.08
N VAL A 266 13.24 -22.00 6.75
CA VAL A 266 13.81 -20.76 6.25
C VAL A 266 15.32 -20.97 6.06
N SER A 267 15.78 -20.87 4.82
CA SER A 267 17.21 -20.93 4.48
C SER A 267 17.80 -19.54 4.41
N LEU A 268 18.74 -19.25 5.31
CA LEU A 268 19.47 -18.00 5.35
C LEU A 268 20.50 -17.91 4.22
N SER A 269 21.06 -19.03 3.72
CA SER A 269 21.99 -19.00 2.58
C SER A 269 21.26 -18.75 1.26
N GLN A 270 20.10 -19.38 1.05
CA GLN A 270 19.30 -19.22 -0.17
C GLN A 270 18.40 -17.97 -0.15
N GLN A 271 18.22 -17.34 1.00
CA GLN A 271 17.22 -16.27 1.23
C GLN A 271 15.81 -16.69 0.74
N TRP A 272 15.41 -17.91 1.13
CA TRP A 272 14.14 -18.51 0.72
C TRP A 272 13.43 -19.20 1.88
N LEU A 273 12.09 -19.18 1.83
CA LEU A 273 11.18 -19.86 2.75
C LEU A 273 10.47 -20.99 2.01
N TYR A 274 10.35 -22.14 2.67
CA TYR A 274 9.71 -23.35 2.17
C TYR A 274 8.67 -23.83 3.18
N ALA A 275 7.42 -23.98 2.74
CA ALA A 275 6.31 -24.44 3.57
C ALA A 275 5.85 -25.83 3.11
N PHE A 276 5.76 -26.77 4.04
CA PHE A 276 5.49 -28.18 3.81
C PHE A 276 4.23 -28.65 4.53
N ASN A 277 3.50 -29.58 3.93
CA ASN A 277 2.44 -30.34 4.61
C ASN A 277 2.82 -31.82 4.61
N GLY A 278 3.40 -32.31 5.71
CA GLY A 278 4.13 -33.58 5.69
C GLY A 278 5.28 -33.53 4.68
N GLN A 279 5.32 -34.47 3.75
CA GLN A 279 6.39 -34.53 2.74
C GLN A 279 6.20 -33.57 1.56
N ASP A 280 4.99 -33.02 1.37
CA ASP A 280 4.65 -32.21 0.21
C ASP A 280 5.10 -30.75 0.40
N LEU A 281 5.91 -30.24 -0.53
CA LEU A 281 6.21 -28.81 -0.62
C LEU A 281 5.00 -28.08 -1.21
N VAL A 282 4.29 -27.30 -0.39
CA VAL A 282 3.01 -26.67 -0.77
C VAL A 282 3.13 -25.19 -1.12
N PHE A 283 4.20 -24.52 -0.68
CA PHE A 283 4.45 -23.10 -0.99
C PHE A 283 5.92 -22.74 -0.78
N THR A 284 6.41 -21.76 -1.54
CA THR A 284 7.74 -21.18 -1.35
C THR A 284 7.69 -19.67 -1.55
N ALA A 285 8.52 -18.92 -0.82
CA ALA A 285 8.65 -17.48 -1.02
C ALA A 285 10.09 -17.00 -0.87
N PRO A 286 10.53 -15.99 -1.66
CA PRO A 286 11.76 -15.28 -1.37
C PRO A 286 11.63 -14.52 -0.05
N VAL A 287 12.73 -14.41 0.71
CA VAL A 287 12.77 -13.61 1.96
C VAL A 287 13.93 -12.62 1.97
N SER A 288 13.89 -11.66 2.88
CA SER A 288 15.06 -10.88 3.28
C SER A 288 15.21 -10.96 4.81
N THR A 289 16.30 -11.55 5.28
CA THR A 289 16.50 -11.85 6.71
C THR A 289 17.34 -10.78 7.41
N GLY A 290 17.71 -11.05 8.67
CA GLY A 290 18.53 -10.18 9.50
C GLY A 290 19.89 -9.87 8.89
N ARG A 291 20.24 -8.58 8.83
CA ARG A 291 21.52 -8.10 8.31
C ARG A 291 22.67 -8.41 9.28
N SER A 292 23.92 -8.30 8.81
CA SER A 292 25.10 -8.53 9.67
C SER A 292 25.04 -7.65 10.93
N GLY A 293 25.19 -8.27 12.10
CA GLY A 293 25.04 -7.56 13.38
C GLY A 293 23.59 -7.44 13.88
N PHE A 294 22.62 -7.97 13.14
CA PHE A 294 21.22 -8.14 13.51
C PHE A 294 20.70 -9.49 12.98
N ASP A 295 21.54 -10.52 13.08
CA ASP A 295 21.35 -11.78 12.40
C ASP A 295 20.07 -12.51 12.88
N THR A 296 19.29 -13.04 11.94
CA THR A 296 18.13 -13.89 12.28
C THR A 296 18.64 -15.15 13.01
N PRO A 297 18.11 -15.47 14.19
CA PRO A 297 18.60 -16.60 14.98
C PRO A 297 18.31 -17.93 14.27
N THR A 298 19.34 -18.77 14.14
CA THR A 298 19.18 -20.16 13.65
C THR A 298 18.70 -21.08 14.77
N GLY A 299 17.89 -22.08 14.44
CA GLY A 299 17.36 -23.03 15.41
C GLY A 299 16.03 -23.64 14.98
N ASN A 300 15.41 -24.37 15.92
CA ASN A 300 14.05 -24.89 15.79
C ASN A 300 13.13 -24.06 16.68
N PHE A 301 12.09 -23.51 16.09
CA PHE A 301 11.10 -22.65 16.73
C PHE A 301 9.68 -23.16 16.41
N ALA A 302 8.66 -22.48 16.94
CA ALA A 302 7.30 -22.58 16.46
C ALA A 302 6.67 -21.18 16.45
N ILE A 303 5.68 -20.95 15.57
CA ILE A 303 4.90 -19.71 15.60
C ILE A 303 4.12 -19.67 16.92
N TYR A 304 4.48 -18.78 17.85
CA TYR A 304 3.84 -18.71 19.17
C TYR A 304 2.80 -17.57 19.28
N LEU A 305 2.91 -16.54 18.45
CA LEU A 305 1.96 -15.43 18.38
C LEU A 305 1.76 -15.00 16.91
N LYS A 306 0.53 -14.62 16.59
CA LYS A 306 0.14 -14.10 15.28
C LYS A 306 -0.65 -12.80 15.44
N VAL A 307 -0.26 -11.77 14.70
CA VAL A 307 -0.91 -10.45 14.71
C VAL A 307 -1.17 -10.00 13.27
N LEU A 308 -2.42 -9.67 12.95
CA LEU A 308 -2.83 -9.37 11.58
C LEU A 308 -2.24 -8.05 11.07
N ARG A 309 -2.17 -7.03 11.93
CA ARG A 309 -1.47 -5.75 11.71
C ARG A 309 -0.93 -5.23 13.04
N GLN A 310 0.31 -4.76 13.06
CA GLN A 310 0.95 -4.19 14.25
C GLN A 310 1.94 -3.09 13.90
N THR A 311 2.01 -2.03 14.71
CA THR A 311 3.17 -1.12 14.69
C THR A 311 4.35 -1.82 15.36
N MET A 312 5.35 -2.21 14.57
CA MET A 312 6.60 -2.78 15.08
C MET A 312 7.60 -1.65 15.32
N SER A 313 7.93 -1.39 16.58
CA SER A 313 8.84 -0.31 16.97
C SER A 313 9.75 -0.74 18.11
N GLY A 314 11.00 -0.26 18.10
CA GLY A 314 11.93 -0.47 19.19
C GLY A 314 13.29 0.17 18.91
N THR A 315 14.24 -0.05 19.82
CA THR A 315 15.65 0.32 19.62
C THR A 315 16.51 -0.92 19.82
N ILE A 316 17.13 -1.43 18.75
CA ILE A 316 18.00 -2.61 18.80
C ILE A 316 19.43 -2.14 18.50
N ARG A 317 20.38 -2.44 19.41
CA ARG A 317 21.80 -2.05 19.30
C ARG A 317 22.04 -0.56 19.00
N GLY A 318 21.16 0.31 19.51
CA GLY A 318 21.22 1.76 19.32
C GLY A 318 20.45 2.28 18.10
N GLU A 319 19.97 1.39 17.22
CA GLU A 319 19.17 1.77 16.05
C GLU A 319 17.67 1.76 16.40
N TYR A 320 17.04 2.93 16.34
CA TYR A 320 15.59 3.07 16.50
C TYR A 320 14.86 2.76 15.20
N TYR A 321 13.73 2.05 15.30
CA TYR A 321 12.78 1.87 14.22
C TYR A 321 11.35 2.01 14.75
N SER A 322 10.44 2.43 13.87
CA SER A 322 8.99 2.41 14.13
C SER A 322 8.27 2.29 12.79
N VAL A 323 7.70 1.12 12.53
CA VAL A 323 7.07 0.75 11.27
C VAL A 323 5.59 0.47 11.57
N PRO A 324 4.65 1.34 11.17
CA PRO A 324 3.23 1.18 11.49
C PRO A 324 2.59 0.05 10.68
N ASN A 325 1.51 -0.53 11.18
CA ASN A 325 0.62 -1.41 10.40
C ASN A 325 1.30 -2.60 9.68
N VAL A 326 2.45 -3.09 10.16
CA VAL A 326 3.16 -4.26 9.63
C VAL A 326 2.18 -5.45 9.59
N PRO A 327 1.86 -5.99 8.41
CA PRO A 327 0.81 -6.98 8.30
C PRO A 327 1.37 -8.40 8.50
N HIS A 328 0.49 -9.31 8.91
CA HIS A 328 0.73 -10.75 8.92
C HIS A 328 1.93 -11.19 9.77
N ALA A 329 2.15 -10.55 10.92
CA ALA A 329 3.26 -10.88 11.82
C ALA A 329 3.06 -12.24 12.50
N MET A 330 4.04 -13.13 12.34
CA MET A 330 4.10 -14.48 12.91
C MET A 330 5.39 -14.59 13.73
N TYR A 331 5.29 -14.36 15.04
CA TYR A 331 6.43 -14.38 15.94
C TYR A 331 6.90 -15.80 16.23
N ILE A 332 8.22 -16.02 16.19
CA ILE A 332 8.86 -17.32 16.37
C ILE A 332 9.81 -17.38 17.57
N THR A 333 10.44 -16.25 17.95
CA THR A 333 11.22 -16.12 19.19
C THR A 333 11.46 -14.65 19.54
N GLY A 334 11.32 -14.25 20.81
CA GLY A 334 11.51 -12.86 21.24
C GLY A 334 10.73 -11.87 20.35
N ASP A 335 11.37 -10.82 19.88
CA ASP A 335 10.76 -9.86 18.94
C ASP A 335 10.89 -10.26 17.45
N VAL A 336 11.42 -11.46 17.15
CA VAL A 336 11.64 -11.95 15.78
C VAL A 336 10.37 -12.59 15.21
N ALA A 337 9.89 -12.03 14.12
CA ALA A 337 8.73 -12.52 13.37
C ALA A 337 9.03 -12.75 11.88
N MET A 338 8.27 -13.64 11.26
CA MET A 338 8.01 -13.62 9.82
C MET A 338 6.86 -12.65 9.57
N HIS A 339 6.99 -11.67 8.69
CA HIS A 339 5.91 -10.69 8.46
C HIS A 339 5.93 -10.11 7.05
N GLY A 340 4.81 -9.53 6.62
CA GLY A 340 4.73 -8.78 5.37
C GLY A 340 5.58 -7.52 5.45
N THR A 341 6.29 -7.21 4.37
CA THR A 341 7.21 -6.08 4.31
C THR A 341 6.90 -5.24 3.09
N TYR A 342 6.30 -4.07 3.31
CA TYR A 342 5.97 -3.12 2.26
C TYR A 342 7.12 -2.11 2.00
N TRP A 343 8.08 -1.98 2.92
CA TRP A 343 9.11 -0.93 2.90
C TRP A 343 10.39 -1.31 2.12
N HIS A 344 10.46 -2.51 1.53
CA HIS A 344 11.44 -2.86 0.51
C HIS A 344 10.99 -4.08 -0.29
N ASN A 345 11.61 -4.31 -1.45
CA ASN A 345 11.36 -5.48 -2.32
C ASN A 345 12.58 -6.41 -2.50
N ARG A 346 13.60 -6.33 -1.63
CA ARG A 346 14.88 -7.06 -1.76
C ARG A 346 14.84 -8.56 -1.42
N PHE A 347 13.68 -9.20 -1.56
CA PHE A 347 13.49 -10.61 -1.22
C PHE A 347 14.26 -11.51 -2.19
N GLY A 348 14.95 -12.54 -1.68
CA GLY A 348 15.67 -13.52 -2.51
C GLY A 348 16.91 -12.99 -3.26
N SER A 349 17.22 -11.69 -3.16
CA SER A 349 18.36 -11.06 -3.86
C SER A 349 19.71 -11.28 -3.18
N GLY A 350 19.75 -12.01 -2.06
CA GLY A 350 20.90 -12.10 -1.17
C GLY A 350 21.05 -10.91 -0.21
N VAL A 351 20.36 -9.78 -0.45
CA VAL A 351 20.44 -8.59 0.40
C VAL A 351 19.56 -8.74 1.64
N ARG A 352 20.21 -8.86 2.79
CA ARG A 352 19.59 -8.94 4.12
C ARG A 352 19.35 -7.54 4.69
N MET A 353 18.10 -7.20 5.01
CA MET A 353 17.67 -5.83 5.34
C MET A 353 17.15 -5.65 6.77
N SER A 354 16.77 -6.71 7.48
CA SER A 354 16.01 -6.59 8.73
C SER A 354 16.90 -6.47 9.98
N HIS A 355 16.28 -6.08 11.09
CA HIS A 355 16.85 -6.13 12.46
C HIS A 355 16.74 -7.53 13.12
N GLY A 356 16.49 -8.58 12.34
CA GLY A 356 16.39 -9.98 12.81
C GLY A 356 15.16 -10.70 12.26
N CYS A 357 14.08 -9.98 11.96
CA CYS A 357 12.86 -10.50 11.33
C CYS A 357 13.10 -11.15 9.96
N ILE A 358 12.13 -11.95 9.53
CA ILE A 358 12.12 -12.61 8.22
C ILE A 358 11.11 -11.87 7.36
N ASN A 359 11.60 -10.93 6.56
CA ASN A 359 10.77 -10.06 5.73
C ASN A 359 10.26 -10.87 4.53
N LEU A 360 8.95 -10.85 4.29
CA LEU A 360 8.25 -11.53 3.19
C LEU A 360 7.55 -10.50 2.28
N PRO A 361 7.37 -10.80 0.97
CA PRO A 361 6.39 -10.12 0.14
C PRO A 361 5.00 -10.12 0.81
N LEU A 362 4.19 -9.09 0.58
CA LEU A 362 2.90 -8.94 1.27
C LEU A 362 1.96 -10.14 1.05
N ASP A 363 1.84 -10.60 -0.19
CA ASP A 363 0.98 -11.73 -0.56
C ASP A 363 1.52 -13.05 0.01
N SER A 364 2.85 -13.23 -0.03
CA SER A 364 3.50 -14.39 0.59
C SER A 364 3.31 -14.43 2.11
N ALA A 365 3.35 -13.28 2.78
CA ALA A 365 3.06 -13.18 4.20
C ALA A 365 1.58 -13.44 4.50
N ALA A 366 0.66 -12.93 3.68
CA ALA A 366 -0.78 -13.18 3.79
C ALA A 366 -1.11 -14.67 3.62
N TRP A 367 -0.55 -15.31 2.59
CA TRP A 367 -0.68 -16.74 2.34
C TRP A 367 -0.16 -17.55 3.54
N LEU A 368 1.07 -17.29 3.96
CA LEU A 368 1.72 -18.04 5.04
C LEU A 368 0.99 -17.84 6.38
N TYR A 369 0.52 -16.63 6.65
CA TYR A 369 -0.29 -16.34 7.83
C TYR A 369 -1.64 -17.06 7.80
N ASN A 370 -2.34 -17.10 6.68
CA ASN A 370 -3.61 -17.81 6.61
C ASN A 370 -3.42 -19.35 6.66
N TRP A 371 -2.32 -19.86 6.10
CA TRP A 371 -2.05 -21.30 6.07
C TRP A 371 -1.47 -21.85 7.38
N ALA A 372 -0.57 -21.14 8.07
CA ALA A 372 0.14 -21.65 9.25
C ALA A 372 -0.58 -21.31 10.57
N PRO A 373 -1.13 -22.29 11.33
CA PRO A 373 -1.65 -22.03 12.68
C PRO A 373 -0.53 -21.70 13.69
N VAL A 374 -0.91 -21.13 14.84
CA VAL A 374 -0.02 -21.08 16.02
C VAL A 374 0.37 -22.52 16.39
N GLY A 375 1.64 -22.72 16.75
CA GLY A 375 2.24 -24.03 16.98
C GLY A 375 2.91 -24.65 15.74
N THR A 376 2.77 -24.07 14.54
CA THR A 376 3.49 -24.54 13.33
C THR A 376 5.01 -24.48 13.57
N PRO A 377 5.76 -25.60 13.44
CA PRO A 377 7.21 -25.60 13.57
C PRO A 377 7.89 -24.79 12.47
N VAL A 378 8.93 -24.05 12.85
CA VAL A 378 9.76 -23.23 11.96
C VAL A 378 11.22 -23.54 12.23
N GLN A 379 11.94 -24.10 11.25
CA GLN A 379 13.39 -24.26 11.32
C GLN A 379 14.08 -23.15 10.55
N VAL A 380 14.96 -22.40 11.20
CA VAL A 380 15.84 -21.42 10.57
C VAL A 380 17.25 -21.99 10.51
N ARG A 381 17.80 -22.16 9.31
CA ARG A 381 19.15 -22.69 9.08
C ARG A 381 19.85 -21.96 7.94
N ASN A 382 21.16 -22.13 7.79
CA ASN A 382 21.83 -21.67 6.57
C ASN A 382 21.41 -22.55 5.39
#